data_AF-A0A914NP51-F1
#
_entry.id   AF-A0A914NP51-F1
#
_cell.length_a   1.000
_cell.length_b   1.000
_cell.length_c   1.000
_cell.angle_alpha   90.00
_cell.angle_beta   90.00
_cell.angle_gamma   90.00
#
_symmetry.space_group_name_H-M   'P 1'
#
loop_
_entity.id
_entity.type
_entity.pdbx_description
1 polymer ?
#
loop_
_entity_poly.entity_id
_entity_poly.type
_entity_poly.pdbx_seq_one_letter_code
_entity_poly.pdbx_strand_id
1 'polypeptide(L)'
;MTIRISDLRNCESQCFVARDEDGKVTQGCGICPSNSKSTDCVNCKERHCNEQQLVPKQCWINDKEICKTEYDTPCFTERTLTNQINKGCGKCSSSSTCKQCKDNRCNSEKEFPYFCKSVDGDKECPEPDCFISKGSWKFSDYLDQACA
;
A
#
# COMPACT_ATOMS: atom_id res chain seq x y z
N MET A 1 34.79 29.85 11.91
CA MET A 1 34.29 29.36 10.62
C MET A 1 33.03 28.56 10.93
N THR A 2 31.87 29.19 10.82
CA THR A 2 30.60 28.61 11.30
C THR A 2 29.92 27.95 10.12
N ILE A 3 29.92 26.62 10.08
CA ILE A 3 29.12 25.85 9.11
C ILE A 3 27.66 26.16 9.46
N ARG A 4 26.96 26.88 8.58
CA ARG A 4 25.55 27.20 8.77
C ARG A 4 24.73 25.95 8.46
N ILE A 5 23.84 25.62 9.39
CA ILE A 5 22.84 24.56 9.31
C ILE A 5 21.77 24.99 8.28
N SER A 6 22.13 25.10 6.99
CA SER A 6 21.20 25.32 5.87
C SER A 6 21.92 25.38 4.52
N ASP A 7 22.79 24.42 4.20
CA ASP A 7 22.90 23.94 2.81
C ASP A 7 21.59 23.20 2.46
N LEU A 8 20.45 23.91 2.62
CA LEU A 8 19.17 23.54 2.02
C LEU A 8 19.50 23.26 0.56
N ARG A 9 19.17 22.05 0.09
CA ARG A 9 19.31 21.61 -1.30
C ARG A 9 18.47 22.50 -2.23
N ASN A 10 18.87 23.74 -2.40
CA ASN A 10 18.35 24.66 -3.40
C ASN A 10 19.09 24.33 -4.68
N CYS A 11 18.45 23.52 -5.52
CA CYS A 11 18.95 23.28 -6.85
C CYS A 11 18.87 24.58 -7.65
N GLU A 12 19.98 25.00 -8.26
CA GLU A 12 20.06 26.30 -8.92
C GLU A 12 19.19 26.41 -10.18
N SER A 13 18.83 25.29 -10.82
CA SER A 13 18.11 25.31 -12.10
C SER A 13 17.19 24.10 -12.37
N GLN A 14 17.55 22.91 -11.90
CA GLN A 14 16.79 21.68 -12.12
C GLN A 14 16.85 20.75 -10.92
N CYS A 15 15.72 20.13 -10.62
CA CYS A 15 15.58 19.09 -9.62
C CYS A 15 15.08 17.80 -10.29
N PHE A 16 15.36 16.67 -9.68
CA PHE A 16 14.74 15.39 -10.01
C PHE A 16 14.19 14.69 -8.78
N VAL A 17 13.16 13.88 -9.01
CA VAL A 17 12.65 12.89 -8.07
C VAL A 17 12.51 11.56 -8.79
N ALA A 18 12.95 10.50 -8.12
CA ALA A 18 13.02 9.16 -8.67
C ALA A 18 12.51 8.14 -7.65
N ARG A 19 11.82 7.09 -8.12
CA ARG A 19 11.52 5.89 -7.34
C ARG A 19 12.08 4.66 -8.05
N ASP A 20 12.92 3.91 -7.35
CA ASP A 20 13.54 2.70 -7.90
C ASP A 20 12.63 1.46 -7.79
N GLU A 21 13.13 0.34 -8.31
CA GLU A 21 12.48 -0.97 -8.26
C GLU A 21 12.27 -1.52 -6.85
N ASP A 22 12.92 -0.97 -5.82
CA ASP A 22 12.72 -1.33 -4.41
C ASP A 22 11.73 -0.38 -3.72
N GLY A 23 11.25 0.63 -4.43
CA GLY A 23 10.30 1.62 -3.94
C GLY A 23 10.94 2.76 -3.18
N LYS A 24 12.28 2.85 -3.16
CA LYS A 24 13.03 3.90 -2.49
C LYS A 24 12.98 5.18 -3.31
N VAL A 25 12.68 6.28 -2.64
CA VAL A 25 12.62 7.61 -3.25
C VAL A 25 13.98 8.30 -3.14
N THR A 26 14.45 8.84 -4.25
CA THR A 26 15.65 9.69 -4.32
C THR A 26 15.26 11.06 -4.87
N GLN A 27 15.61 12.12 -4.15
CA GLN A 27 15.39 13.51 -4.53
C GLN A 27 16.75 14.22 -4.61
N GLY A 28 17.01 14.92 -5.71
CA GLY A 28 18.28 15.61 -5.91
C GLY A 28 18.21 16.73 -6.94
N CYS A 29 19.38 17.31 -7.20
CA CYS A 29 19.57 18.36 -8.20
C CYS A 29 20.08 17.78 -9.52
N GLY A 30 19.77 18.45 -10.62
CA GLY A 30 20.10 18.03 -11.98
C GLY A 30 18.95 17.28 -12.65
N ILE A 31 19.31 16.42 -13.60
CA ILE A 31 18.36 15.64 -14.40
C ILE A 31 18.32 14.18 -13.95
N CYS A 32 17.22 13.51 -14.27
CA CYS A 32 17.06 12.06 -14.14
C CYS A 32 18.27 11.31 -14.73
N PRO A 33 18.85 10.36 -13.98
CA PRO A 33 19.97 9.57 -14.46
C PRO A 33 19.55 8.75 -15.69
N SER A 34 20.36 8.79 -16.75
CA SER A 34 20.04 8.19 -18.06
C SER A 34 19.99 6.65 -18.07
N ASN A 35 20.37 5.98 -16.98
CA ASN A 35 20.71 4.56 -16.97
C ASN A 35 19.76 3.65 -16.18
N SER A 36 18.54 4.08 -15.87
CA SER A 36 17.63 3.27 -15.07
C SER A 36 16.34 2.97 -15.82
N LYS A 37 16.35 1.93 -16.64
CA LYS A 37 15.12 1.32 -17.20
C LYS A 37 14.14 0.88 -16.10
N SER A 38 14.62 0.76 -14.86
CA SER A 38 13.94 0.32 -13.65
C SER A 38 13.32 1.45 -12.80
N THR A 39 13.66 2.71 -13.06
CA THR A 39 13.34 3.81 -12.13
C THR A 39 12.38 4.79 -12.78
N ASP A 40 11.26 5.04 -12.11
CA ASP A 40 10.36 6.12 -12.49
C ASP A 40 11.00 7.45 -12.05
N CYS A 41 11.20 8.39 -12.98
CA CYS A 41 11.88 9.63 -12.66
C CYS A 41 11.25 10.83 -13.36
N VAL A 42 11.13 11.92 -12.61
CA VAL A 42 10.55 13.19 -13.06
C VAL A 42 11.54 14.33 -12.80
N ASN A 43 11.72 15.18 -13.80
CA ASN A 43 12.47 16.43 -13.69
C ASN A 43 11.53 17.61 -13.49
N CYS A 44 11.96 18.63 -12.76
CA CYS A 44 11.23 19.88 -12.59
C CYS A 44 12.21 21.06 -12.39
N LYS A 45 11.73 22.29 -12.59
CA LYS A 45 12.57 23.51 -12.64
C LYS A 45 12.29 24.53 -11.53
N GLU A 46 11.22 24.32 -10.77
CA GLU A 46 10.84 25.23 -9.68
C GLU A 46 11.62 24.91 -8.39
N ARG A 47 11.64 25.83 -7.44
CA ARG A 47 12.28 25.59 -6.14
C ARG A 47 11.51 24.52 -5.38
N HIS A 48 12.22 23.54 -4.82
CA HIS A 48 11.65 22.44 -4.04
C HIS A 48 10.56 21.62 -4.77
N CYS A 49 10.58 21.62 -6.11
CA CYS A 49 9.52 21.01 -6.91
C CYS A 49 9.52 19.49 -6.95
N ASN A 50 10.62 18.85 -6.55
CA ASN A 50 10.86 17.42 -6.75
C ASN A 50 10.20 16.57 -5.67
N GLU A 51 8.91 16.78 -5.40
CA GLU A 51 8.17 16.07 -4.37
C GLU A 51 7.95 14.59 -4.71
N GLN A 52 7.94 13.71 -3.70
CA GLN A 52 7.79 12.26 -3.92
C GLN A 52 6.50 11.85 -4.63
N GLN A 53 5.49 12.71 -4.57
CA GLN A 53 4.17 12.46 -5.17
C GLN A 53 4.17 12.58 -6.70
N LEU A 54 5.24 13.13 -7.28
CA LEU A 54 5.40 13.20 -8.73
C LEU A 54 5.77 11.86 -9.38
N VAL A 55 6.28 10.90 -8.60
CA VAL A 55 6.61 9.55 -9.10
C VAL A 55 5.54 8.55 -8.69
N PRO A 56 5.22 7.57 -9.56
CA PRO A 56 4.24 6.53 -9.25
C PRO A 56 4.52 5.84 -7.92
N LYS A 57 3.45 5.51 -7.20
CA LYS A 57 3.50 4.63 -6.04
C LYS A 57 3.50 3.18 -6.49
N GLN A 58 4.12 2.32 -5.69
CA GLN A 58 4.13 0.88 -5.91
C GLN A 58 3.26 0.18 -4.86
N CYS A 59 2.50 -0.83 -5.29
CA CYS A 59 1.75 -1.73 -4.42
C CYS A 59 2.16 -3.17 -4.72
N TRP A 60 2.13 -4.03 -3.72
CA TRP A 60 2.35 -5.47 -3.90
C TRP A 60 1.20 -6.11 -4.65
N ILE A 61 1.52 -6.99 -5.60
CA ILE A 61 0.60 -7.96 -6.22
C ILE A 61 0.78 -9.32 -5.55
N ASN A 62 2.03 -9.68 -5.27
CA ASN A 62 2.48 -10.84 -4.49
C ASN A 62 3.83 -10.47 -3.83
N ASP A 63 4.52 -11.42 -3.21
CA ASP A 63 5.81 -11.17 -2.54
C ASP A 63 6.97 -10.81 -3.48
N LYS A 64 6.77 -10.94 -4.79
CA LYS A 64 7.82 -10.72 -5.81
C LYS A 64 7.45 -9.65 -6.83
N GLU A 65 6.16 -9.42 -7.03
CA GLU A 65 5.63 -8.55 -8.09
C GLU A 65 4.92 -7.34 -7.50
N ILE A 66 5.08 -6.22 -8.21
CA ILE A 66 4.46 -4.94 -7.89
C ILE A 66 3.65 -4.43 -9.08
N CYS A 67 2.62 -3.65 -8.78
CA CYS A 67 1.98 -2.76 -9.75
C CYS A 67 2.37 -1.31 -9.42
N LYS A 68 2.34 -0.44 -10.43
CA LYS A 68 2.55 1.00 -10.29
C LYS A 68 1.24 1.74 -10.46
N THR A 69 1.03 2.79 -9.68
CA THR A 69 -0.19 3.62 -9.73
C THR A 69 0.11 5.07 -9.35
N GLU A 70 -0.85 5.97 -9.59
CA GLU A 70 -0.72 7.36 -9.15
C GLU A 70 -0.52 7.44 -7.63
N TYR A 71 0.19 8.47 -7.16
CA TYR A 71 0.59 8.56 -5.76
C TYR A 71 -0.59 8.43 -4.77
N ASP A 72 -1.72 9.07 -5.06
CA ASP A 72 -2.91 9.05 -4.21
C ASP A 72 -3.80 7.81 -4.40
N THR A 73 -3.58 7.02 -5.45
CA THR A 73 -4.36 5.79 -5.67
C THR A 73 -3.96 4.74 -4.62
N PRO A 74 -4.89 4.24 -3.78
CA PRO A 74 -4.52 3.34 -2.70
C PRO A 74 -3.96 2.00 -3.21
N CYS A 75 -3.28 1.29 -2.31
CA CYS A 75 -3.05 -0.14 -2.45
C CYS A 75 -4.17 -0.86 -1.70
N PHE A 76 -4.62 -2.01 -2.21
CA PHE A 76 -5.60 -2.85 -1.52
C PHE A 76 -5.01 -4.21 -1.15
N THR A 77 -5.63 -4.84 -0.16
CA THR A 77 -5.52 -6.26 0.16
C THR A 77 -6.88 -6.75 0.61
N GLU A 78 -7.31 -7.89 0.10
CA GLU A 78 -8.57 -8.54 0.46
C GLU A 78 -8.34 -10.03 0.68
N ARG A 79 -9.11 -10.61 1.59
CA ARG A 79 -9.26 -12.06 1.67
C ARG A 79 -10.50 -12.49 0.92
N THR A 80 -10.35 -13.50 0.06
CA THR A 80 -11.47 -14.18 -0.58
C THR A 80 -12.26 -15.00 0.45
N LEU A 81 -13.41 -15.54 0.03
CA LEU A 81 -14.19 -16.48 0.86
C LEU A 81 -13.41 -17.75 1.22
N THR A 82 -12.36 -18.08 0.47
CA THR A 82 -11.45 -19.21 0.74
C THR A 82 -10.20 -18.79 1.51
N ASN A 83 -10.19 -17.58 2.10
CA ASN A 83 -9.07 -16.96 2.82
C ASN A 83 -7.80 -16.74 1.98
N GLN A 84 -7.89 -16.86 0.65
CA GLN A 84 -6.79 -16.49 -0.25
C GLN A 84 -6.63 -14.98 -0.26
N ILE A 85 -5.38 -14.51 -0.38
CA ILE A 85 -5.05 -13.09 -0.40
C ILE A 85 -5.03 -12.61 -1.85
N ASN A 86 -5.84 -11.59 -2.16
CA ASN A 86 -5.68 -10.78 -3.35
C ASN A 86 -5.19 -9.39 -2.93
N LYS A 87 -4.24 -8.82 -3.67
CA LYS A 87 -3.70 -7.49 -3.38
C LYS A 87 -3.28 -6.81 -4.68
N GLY A 88 -3.22 -5.49 -4.65
CA GLY A 88 -2.82 -4.72 -5.82
C GLY A 88 -3.05 -3.23 -5.69
N CYS A 89 -3.06 -2.56 -6.84
CA CYS A 89 -3.29 -1.13 -6.98
C CYS A 89 -4.78 -0.86 -7.11
N GLY A 90 -5.24 0.22 -6.49
CA GLY A 90 -6.63 0.64 -6.55
C GLY A 90 -7.35 0.52 -5.22
N LYS A 91 -8.66 0.75 -5.30
CA LYS A 91 -9.57 0.74 -4.16
C LYS A 91 -10.13 -0.67 -3.94
N CYS A 92 -10.58 -0.91 -2.73
CA CYS A 92 -11.36 -2.11 -2.40
C CYS A 92 -12.62 -2.25 -3.25
N SER A 93 -12.90 -3.47 -3.72
CA SER A 93 -14.15 -3.86 -4.36
C SER A 93 -15.22 -4.17 -3.31
N SER A 94 -15.71 -3.15 -2.59
CA SER A 94 -16.85 -3.18 -1.65
C SER A 94 -16.92 -4.31 -0.59
N SER A 95 -15.91 -5.16 -0.49
CA SER A 95 -15.86 -6.28 0.46
C SER A 95 -15.46 -5.78 1.85
N SER A 96 -16.15 -6.27 2.88
CA SER A 96 -15.80 -6.08 4.28
C SER A 96 -14.43 -6.67 4.66
N THR A 97 -13.94 -7.66 3.90
CA THR A 97 -12.62 -8.28 4.09
C THR A 97 -11.50 -7.52 3.38
N CYS A 98 -11.82 -6.43 2.68
CA CYS A 98 -10.83 -5.63 1.98
C CYS A 98 -10.38 -4.44 2.82
N LYS A 99 -9.07 -4.25 2.85
CA LYS A 99 -8.40 -3.10 3.45
C LYS A 99 -7.60 -2.37 2.39
N GLN A 100 -7.46 -1.06 2.57
CA GLN A 100 -6.68 -0.22 1.68
C GLN A 100 -5.80 0.73 2.48
N CYS A 101 -4.66 1.07 1.89
CA CYS A 101 -3.65 1.93 2.51
C CYS A 101 -3.03 2.85 1.44
N LYS A 102 -2.45 3.97 1.88
CA LYS A 102 -1.96 5.02 0.97
C LYS A 102 -0.45 5.05 0.82
N ASP A 103 0.30 4.45 1.73
CA ASP A 103 1.76 4.48 1.67
C ASP A 103 2.32 3.52 0.61
N ASN A 104 3.57 3.74 0.19
CA ASN A 104 4.22 2.87 -0.79
C ASN A 104 4.40 1.46 -0.21
N ARG A 105 4.00 0.43 -0.96
CA ARG A 105 4.15 -0.99 -0.58
C ARG A 105 3.52 -1.34 0.78
N CYS A 106 2.51 -0.57 1.20
CA CYS A 106 1.83 -0.74 2.49
C CYS A 106 0.94 -1.99 2.57
N ASN A 107 0.66 -2.63 1.43
CA ASN A 107 -0.26 -3.75 1.33
C ASN A 107 0.47 -5.11 1.48
N SER A 108 1.30 -5.24 2.52
CA SER A 108 2.04 -6.47 2.85
C SER A 108 1.16 -7.47 3.60
N GLU A 109 1.20 -8.76 3.23
CA GLU A 109 0.33 -9.82 3.79
C GLU A 109 0.43 -9.99 5.29
N LYS A 110 1.61 -9.68 5.87
CA LYS A 110 1.89 -9.83 7.30
C LYS A 110 1.05 -8.91 8.19
N GLU A 111 0.45 -7.87 7.62
CA GLU A 111 -0.31 -6.86 8.36
C GLU A 111 -1.83 -7.04 8.20
N PHE A 112 -2.30 -8.05 7.47
CA PHE A 112 -3.74 -8.23 7.19
C PHE A 112 -4.38 -9.41 7.96
N PRO A 113 -5.38 -9.11 8.81
CA PRO A 113 -6.03 -10.12 9.64
C PRO A 113 -6.80 -11.15 8.81
N TYR A 114 -7.09 -12.29 9.43
CA TYR A 114 -8.08 -13.25 8.93
C TYR A 114 -9.49 -12.74 9.19
N PHE A 115 -10.50 -13.34 8.56
CA PHE A 115 -11.89 -12.96 8.77
C PHE A 115 -12.78 -14.19 8.96
N CYS A 116 -13.69 -14.12 9.92
CA CYS A 116 -14.77 -15.09 10.11
C CYS A 116 -16.12 -14.46 9.80
N LYS A 117 -17.05 -15.25 9.25
CA LYS A 117 -18.41 -14.79 8.91
C LYS A 117 -19.32 -14.83 10.14
N SER A 118 -19.89 -13.70 10.53
CA SER A 118 -20.92 -13.63 11.57
C SER A 118 -22.22 -13.05 11.01
N VAL A 119 -23.33 -13.29 11.71
CA VAL A 119 -24.63 -12.67 11.44
C VAL A 119 -24.58 -11.15 11.53
N ASP A 120 -23.65 -10.60 12.32
CA ASP A 120 -23.45 -9.15 12.49
C ASP A 120 -22.42 -8.57 11.50
N GLY A 121 -21.91 -9.38 10.58
CA GLY A 121 -20.89 -9.00 9.59
C GLY A 121 -19.58 -9.78 9.73
N ASP A 122 -18.59 -9.43 8.91
CA ASP A 122 -17.28 -10.09 8.96
C ASP A 122 -16.48 -9.61 10.16
N LYS A 123 -15.92 -10.55 10.93
CA LYS A 123 -15.11 -10.28 12.12
C LYS A 123 -13.63 -10.54 11.84
N GLU A 124 -12.78 -9.57 12.17
CA GLU A 124 -11.31 -9.72 12.08
C GLU A 124 -10.76 -10.69 13.13
N CYS A 125 -9.84 -11.54 12.71
CA CYS A 125 -9.27 -12.62 13.50
C CYS A 125 -7.73 -12.66 13.36
N PRO A 126 -7.01 -12.96 14.46
CA PRO A 126 -5.55 -13.14 14.43
C PRO A 126 -5.14 -14.46 13.76
N GLU A 127 -6.00 -15.49 13.85
CA GLU A 127 -5.78 -16.83 13.32
C GLU A 127 -6.81 -17.17 12.23
N PRO A 128 -6.49 -18.09 11.30
CA PRO A 128 -7.38 -18.46 10.19
C PRO A 128 -8.61 -19.26 10.63
N ASP A 129 -8.56 -19.88 11.81
CA ASP A 129 -9.57 -20.83 12.26
C ASP A 129 -10.83 -20.11 12.77
N CYS A 130 -11.96 -20.45 12.16
CA CYS A 130 -13.28 -20.01 12.54
C CYS A 130 -14.04 -21.18 13.17
N PHE A 131 -14.66 -20.97 14.33
CA PHE A 131 -15.55 -21.95 14.93
C PHE A 131 -17.00 -21.45 14.99
N ILE A 132 -17.94 -22.40 14.91
CA ILE A 132 -19.36 -22.10 15.05
C ILE A 132 -19.64 -21.87 16.54
N SER A 133 -20.02 -20.63 16.88
CA SER A 133 -20.47 -20.29 18.21
C SER A 133 -21.86 -20.90 18.41
N LYS A 134 -22.04 -21.79 19.40
CA LYS A 134 -23.39 -22.24 19.80
C LYS A 134 -24.05 -21.17 20.68
N GLY A 135 -24.34 -20.00 20.11
CA GLY A 135 -25.22 -19.00 20.69
C GLY A 135 -26.68 -19.44 20.56
N SER A 136 -27.44 -19.33 21.65
CA SER A 136 -28.80 -19.88 21.83
C SER A 136 -29.75 -19.66 20.64
N TRP A 137 -30.25 -20.79 20.12
CA TRP A 137 -31.35 -20.98 19.18
C TRP A 137 -32.31 -19.78 19.04
N LYS A 138 -32.10 -18.96 18.00
CA LYS A 138 -33.19 -18.29 17.31
C LYS A 138 -33.03 -18.57 15.82
N PHE A 139 -34.09 -19.16 15.26
CA PHE A 139 -34.23 -19.56 13.87
C PHE A 139 -33.78 -18.47 12.89
N SER A 140 -32.64 -18.69 12.25
CA SER A 140 -32.26 -18.18 10.93
C SER A 140 -31.06 -19.00 10.48
N ASP A 141 -31.07 -19.49 9.25
CA ASP A 141 -30.14 -20.48 8.67
C ASP A 141 -28.69 -19.99 8.48
N TYR A 142 -28.20 -19.09 9.32
CA TYR A 142 -26.88 -18.49 9.23
C TYR A 142 -26.00 -18.92 10.41
N LEU A 143 -24.90 -19.61 10.09
CA LEU A 143 -23.86 -20.01 11.04
C LEU A 143 -23.13 -18.76 11.55
N ASP A 144 -23.24 -18.48 12.84
CA ASP A 144 -22.44 -17.46 13.51
C ASP A 144 -21.03 -18.01 13.80
N GLN A 145 -20.01 -17.46 13.14
CA GLN A 145 -18.62 -17.86 13.33
C GLN A 145 -17.86 -16.86 14.21
N ALA A 146 -17.03 -17.39 15.10
CA ALA A 146 -16.10 -16.62 15.92
C ALA A 146 -14.65 -17.04 15.62
N CYS A 147 -13.73 -16.11 15.83
CA CYS A 147 -12.29 -16.37 15.81
C CYS A 147 -11.91 -17.33 16.93
N ALA A 148 -11.08 -18.33 16.63
CA ALA A 148 -10.43 -19.24 17.59
C ALA A 148 -9.72 -18.52 18.75
#